data_AF-A0A379W303-F1
#
_entry.id   AF-A0A379W303-F1
#
_cell.length_a   1.000
_cell.length_b   1.000
_cell.length_c   1.000
_cell.angle_alpha   90.00
_cell.angle_beta   90.00
_cell.angle_gamma   90.00
#
_symmetry.space_group_name_H-M   'P 1'
#
loop_
_entity.id
_entity.type
_entity.pdbx_description
1 polymer ?
#
loop_
_entity_poly.entity_id
_entity_poly.type
_entity_poly.pdbx_seq_one_letter_code
_entity_poly.pdbx_strand_id
1 'polypeptide(L)'
;MAGNKPEILGGFQQQLSDDFQRTVERFLALQTLGTETARQDARTLKALVLAQPMPDVEVLNGGLEILKTVDLREALKNVNMPFLRLYGYLDGLVPRKIAPLLDTLWPHSTSQIMAKAAHAPFISHPAAFCQALMTLKSSL
;
A
#
# COMPACT_ATOMS: atom_id res chain seq x y z
N MET A 1 0.40 13.54 -11.08
CA MET A 1 -0.62 12.50 -10.85
C MET A 1 -0.05 11.12 -11.14
N ALA A 2 0.63 10.50 -10.18
CA ALA A 2 1.15 9.14 -10.32
C ALA A 2 1.19 8.47 -8.93
N GLY A 3 0.01 8.32 -8.32
CA GLY A 3 -0.18 7.66 -7.03
C GLY A 3 -1.67 7.66 -6.75
N ASN A 4 -2.30 6.48 -6.80
CA ASN A 4 -3.74 6.23 -6.72
C ASN A 4 -4.58 6.85 -7.84
N LYS A 5 -5.65 6.16 -8.28
CA LYS A 5 -6.71 6.81 -9.06
C LYS A 5 -7.50 7.70 -8.09
N PRO A 6 -7.60 9.03 -8.30
CA PRO A 6 -8.31 9.93 -7.39
C PRO A 6 -9.75 9.49 -7.10
N GLU A 7 -10.38 8.86 -8.09
CA GLU A 7 -11.72 8.28 -8.03
C GLU A 7 -11.86 7.18 -6.97
N ILE A 8 -10.82 6.37 -6.75
CA ILE A 8 -10.86 5.31 -5.73
C ILE A 8 -10.93 5.95 -4.34
N LEU A 9 -10.03 6.90 -4.03
CA LEU A 9 -9.98 7.55 -2.71
C LEU A 9 -11.21 8.44 -2.44
N GLY A 10 -11.71 9.16 -3.45
CA GLY A 10 -12.90 9.99 -3.30
C GLY A 10 -14.17 9.17 -2.96
N GLY A 11 -14.34 8.01 -3.61
CA GLY A 11 -15.43 7.10 -3.30
C GLY A 11 -15.33 6.49 -1.89
N PHE A 12 -14.11 6.26 -1.39
CA PHE A 12 -13.88 5.76 -0.04
C PHE A 12 -14.33 6.74 1.04
N GLN A 13 -14.04 8.03 0.88
CA GLN A 13 -14.38 9.05 1.87
C GLN A 13 -15.89 9.16 2.12
N GLN A 14 -16.68 9.16 1.03
CA GLN A 14 -18.13 9.21 1.11
C GLN A 14 -18.70 7.92 1.73
N GLN A 15 -18.20 6.75 1.32
CA GLN A 15 -18.68 5.47 1.83
C GLN A 15 -18.34 5.22 3.30
N LEU A 16 -17.21 5.74 3.81
CA LEU A 16 -16.85 5.65 5.23
C LEU A 16 -17.85 6.37 6.15
N SER A 17 -18.46 7.45 5.66
CA SER A 17 -19.46 8.22 6.41
C SER A 17 -20.82 7.51 6.46
N ASP A 18 -21.14 6.72 5.43
CA ASP A 18 -22.42 6.02 5.30
C ASP A 18 -22.43 4.64 5.99
N ASP A 19 -21.42 3.80 5.72
CA ASP A 19 -21.29 2.46 6.28
C ASP A 19 -19.81 2.12 6.45
N PHE A 20 -19.29 2.46 7.63
CA PHE A 20 -17.88 2.27 7.95
C PHE A 20 -17.43 0.82 7.80
N GLN A 21 -18.13 -0.12 8.44
CA GLN A 21 -17.66 -1.49 8.56
C GLN A 21 -17.58 -2.12 7.17
N ARG A 22 -18.61 -1.92 6.34
CA ARG A 22 -18.63 -2.43 4.97
C ARG A 22 -17.56 -1.77 4.10
N THR A 23 -17.29 -0.49 4.31
CA THR A 23 -16.29 0.26 3.55
C THR A 23 -14.88 -0.22 3.87
N VAL A 24 -14.56 -0.45 5.14
CA VAL A 24 -13.28 -1.05 5.54
C VAL A 24 -13.16 -2.48 5.03
N GLU A 25 -14.21 -3.29 5.10
CA GLU A 25 -14.18 -4.65 4.55
C GLU A 25 -13.87 -4.66 3.05
N ARG A 26 -14.48 -3.74 2.28
CA ARG A 26 -14.17 -3.57 0.86
C ARG A 26 -12.74 -3.11 0.63
N PHE A 27 -12.25 -2.16 1.42
CA PHE A 27 -10.87 -1.67 1.32
C PHE A 27 -9.86 -2.81 1.55
N LEU A 28 -10.05 -3.61 2.61
CA LEU A 28 -9.16 -4.72 2.92
C LEU A 28 -9.21 -5.82 1.86
N ALA A 29 -10.38 -6.07 1.27
CA ALA A 29 -10.49 -7.00 0.15
C ALA A 29 -9.74 -6.51 -1.11
N LEU A 30 -9.71 -5.20 -1.38
CA LEU A 30 -8.92 -4.65 -2.49
C LEU A 30 -7.42 -4.86 -2.29
N GLN A 31 -6.94 -4.89 -1.04
CA GLN A 31 -5.52 -5.06 -0.76
C GLN A 31 -4.97 -6.44 -1.12
N THR A 32 -5.84 -7.44 -1.25
CA THR A 32 -5.46 -8.84 -1.49
C THR A 32 -5.98 -9.37 -2.82
N LEU A 33 -6.64 -8.52 -3.62
CA LEU A 33 -7.31 -8.93 -4.85
C LEU A 33 -6.31 -9.57 -5.84
N GLY A 34 -6.66 -10.77 -6.32
CA GLY A 34 -5.88 -11.49 -7.33
C GLY A 34 -4.79 -12.41 -6.79
N THR A 35 -4.52 -12.43 -5.48
CA THR A 35 -3.59 -13.41 -4.88
C THR A 35 -4.26 -14.77 -4.67
N GLU A 36 -3.47 -15.84 -4.63
CA GLU A 36 -3.97 -17.21 -4.37
C GLU A 36 -4.62 -17.31 -2.97
N THR A 37 -4.12 -16.54 -2.01
CA THR A 37 -4.56 -16.50 -0.60
C THR A 37 -5.56 -15.38 -0.31
N ALA A 38 -6.09 -14.68 -1.33
CA ALA A 38 -6.83 -13.42 -1.20
C ALA A 38 -7.92 -13.43 -0.11
N ARG A 39 -8.72 -14.51 -0.06
CA ARG A 39 -9.81 -14.68 0.92
C ARG A 39 -9.28 -14.83 2.34
N GLN A 40 -8.21 -15.59 2.52
CA GLN A 40 -7.60 -15.83 3.83
C GLN A 40 -6.91 -14.55 4.31
N ASP A 41 -6.15 -13.90 3.45
CA ASP A 41 -5.45 -12.65 3.75
C ASP A 41 -6.43 -11.54 4.12
N ALA A 42 -7.54 -11.40 3.39
CA ALA A 42 -8.59 -10.42 3.69
C ALA A 42 -9.25 -10.68 5.04
N ARG A 43 -9.46 -11.96 5.41
CA ARG A 43 -9.98 -12.32 6.75
C ARG A 43 -8.99 -11.99 7.85
N THR A 44 -7.71 -12.31 7.66
CA THR A 44 -6.65 -11.97 8.62
C THR A 44 -6.57 -10.46 8.82
N LEU A 45 -6.51 -9.69 7.74
CA LEU A 45 -6.52 -8.22 7.78
C LEU A 45 -7.75 -7.68 8.51
N LYS A 46 -8.94 -8.19 8.17
CA LYS A 46 -10.20 -7.78 8.82
C LYS A 46 -10.16 -8.03 10.32
N ALA A 47 -9.74 -9.23 10.74
CA ALA A 47 -9.65 -9.58 12.15
C ALA A 47 -8.68 -8.67 12.91
N LEU A 48 -7.53 -8.35 12.32
CA LEU A 48 -6.54 -7.47 12.93
C LEU A 48 -7.02 -6.02 13.05
N VAL A 49 -7.69 -5.50 12.02
CA VAL A 49 -8.21 -4.12 12.02
C VAL A 49 -9.39 -3.97 12.97
N LEU A 50 -10.35 -4.90 12.96
CA LEU A 50 -11.53 -4.85 13.83
C LEU A 50 -11.21 -5.18 15.30
N ALA A 51 -10.01 -5.68 15.59
CA ALA A 51 -9.53 -5.83 16.97
C ALA A 51 -9.05 -4.50 17.59
N GLN A 52 -8.87 -3.44 16.79
CA GLN A 52 -8.47 -2.13 17.28
C GLN A 52 -9.70 -1.24 17.57
N PRO A 53 -9.57 -0.26 18.49
CA PRO A 53 -10.59 0.75 18.67
C PRO A 53 -10.89 1.46 17.37
N MET A 54 -12.18 1.66 17.15
CA MET A 54 -12.69 2.31 15.97
C MET A 54 -12.31 3.80 15.97
N PRO A 55 -11.54 4.30 14.99
CA PRO A 55 -11.19 5.73 14.94
C PRO A 55 -12.41 6.58 14.56
N ASP A 56 -12.43 7.82 15.02
CA ASP A 56 -13.46 8.77 14.60
C ASP A 56 -13.40 9.05 13.09
N VAL A 57 -14.56 9.39 12.51
CA VAL A 57 -14.69 9.67 11.06
C VAL A 57 -13.73 10.79 10.62
N GLU A 58 -13.50 11.80 11.47
CA GLU A 58 -12.55 12.88 11.20
C GLU A 58 -11.11 12.39 11.04
N VAL A 59 -10.70 11.40 11.83
CA VAL A 59 -9.36 10.79 11.76
C VAL A 59 -9.18 10.05 10.44
N LEU A 60 -10.19 9.29 10.02
CA LEU A 60 -10.18 8.57 8.75
C LEU A 60 -10.14 9.52 7.56
N ASN A 61 -10.95 10.58 7.60
CA ASN A 61 -10.96 11.62 6.57
C ASN A 61 -9.60 12.33 6.49
N GLY A 62 -8.98 12.62 7.63
CA GLY A 62 -7.63 13.18 7.68
C GLY A 62 -6.59 12.28 7.01
N GLY A 63 -6.65 10.97 7.25
CA GLY A 63 -5.79 9.98 6.59
C GLY A 63 -5.98 9.95 5.06
N LEU A 64 -7.23 10.00 4.58
CA LEU A 64 -7.52 10.06 3.15
C LEU A 64 -7.05 11.37 2.51
N GLU A 65 -7.18 12.50 3.21
CA GLU A 65 -6.72 13.78 2.71
C GLU A 65 -5.18 13.82 2.58
N ILE A 66 -4.45 13.20 3.51
CA ILE A 66 -2.99 13.00 3.40
C ILE A 66 -2.67 12.21 2.12
N LEU A 67 -3.32 11.06 1.89
CA LEU A 67 -3.08 10.23 0.70
C LEU A 67 -3.42 10.95 -0.62
N LYS A 68 -4.36 11.89 -0.58
CA LYS A 68 -4.83 12.65 -1.73
C LYS A 68 -3.94 13.85 -2.07
N THR A 69 -3.39 14.52 -1.06
CA THR A 69 -2.74 15.83 -1.22
C THR A 69 -1.22 15.77 -1.16
N VAL A 70 -0.65 14.81 -0.42
CA VAL A 70 0.79 14.74 -0.23
C VAL A 70 1.49 14.28 -1.50
N ASP A 71 2.51 15.03 -1.90
CA ASP A 71 3.41 14.69 -3.00
C ASP A 71 4.86 14.79 -2.56
N LEU A 72 5.50 13.63 -2.35
CA LEU A 72 6.90 13.55 -1.91
C LEU A 72 7.88 13.29 -3.06
N ARG A 73 7.44 13.35 -4.32
CA ARG A 73 8.27 12.98 -5.49
C ARG A 73 9.57 13.76 -5.59
N GLU A 74 9.51 15.06 -5.36
CA GLU A 74 10.69 15.93 -5.40
C GLU A 74 11.51 15.86 -4.11
N ALA A 75 10.85 15.84 -2.95
CA ALA A 75 11.52 15.79 -1.65
C ALA A 75 12.39 14.53 -1.50
N LEU A 76 11.91 13.38 -1.98
CA LEU A 76 12.62 12.10 -1.90
C LEU A 76 13.81 11.96 -2.85
N LYS A 77 14.11 12.96 -3.71
CA LYS A 77 15.35 12.95 -4.50
C LYS A 77 16.61 13.13 -3.64
N ASN A 78 16.46 13.76 -2.47
CA ASN A 78 17.58 14.20 -1.64
C ASN A 78 17.89 13.28 -0.45
N VAL A 79 17.19 12.15 -0.32
CA VAL A 79 17.50 11.15 0.71
C VAL A 79 18.71 10.31 0.28
N ASN A 80 19.72 10.24 1.15
CA ASN A 80 21.01 9.62 0.85
C ASN A 80 21.27 8.31 1.63
N MET A 81 20.32 7.87 2.46
CA MET A 81 20.40 6.56 3.09
C MET A 81 19.93 5.47 2.12
N PRO A 82 20.26 4.19 2.36
CA PRO A 82 19.73 3.08 1.59
C PRO A 82 18.19 3.13 1.50
N PHE A 83 17.68 3.17 0.28
CA PHE A 83 16.25 3.37 -0.01
C PHE A 83 15.73 2.21 -0.86
N LEU A 84 15.07 1.25 -0.21
CA LEU A 84 14.40 0.13 -0.85
C LEU A 84 12.89 0.39 -0.98
N ARG A 85 12.32 0.10 -2.15
CA ARG A 85 10.86 0.18 -2.42
C ARG A 85 10.34 -1.19 -2.82
N LEU A 86 9.28 -1.65 -2.14
CA LEU A 86 8.65 -2.95 -2.37
C LEU A 86 7.24 -2.75 -2.93
N TYR A 87 6.92 -3.46 -4.00
CA TYR A 87 5.63 -3.36 -4.69
C TYR A 87 5.00 -4.74 -4.89
N GLY A 88 3.67 -4.80 -4.89
CA GLY A 88 2.93 -5.94 -5.43
C GLY A 88 2.58 -5.73 -6.90
N TYR A 89 2.75 -6.76 -7.73
CA TYR A 89 2.42 -6.68 -9.15
C TYR A 89 0.91 -6.51 -9.42
N LEU A 90 0.08 -7.07 -8.54
CA LEU A 90 -1.38 -7.09 -8.60
C LEU A 90 -2.02 -5.94 -7.79
N ASP A 91 -1.22 -5.00 -7.30
CA ASP A 91 -1.70 -3.90 -6.46
C ASP A 91 -2.69 -3.00 -7.23
N GLY A 92 -3.93 -2.96 -6.73
CA GLY A 92 -5.01 -2.16 -7.28
C GLY A 92 -5.01 -0.70 -6.82
N LEU A 93 -4.22 -0.36 -5.81
CA LEU A 93 -4.08 1.00 -5.26
C LEU A 93 -2.84 1.68 -5.84
N VAL A 94 -1.68 1.02 -5.73
CA VAL A 94 -0.38 1.52 -6.19
C VAL A 94 -0.01 0.85 -7.52
N PRO A 95 -0.21 1.50 -8.68
CA PRO A 95 -0.05 0.83 -9.97
C PRO A 95 1.42 0.48 -10.22
N ARG A 96 1.74 -0.79 -10.53
CA ARG A 96 3.12 -1.23 -10.80
C ARG A 96 3.90 -0.38 -11.81
N LYS A 97 3.20 0.29 -12.74
CA LYS A 97 3.79 1.21 -13.72
C LYS A 97 4.56 2.38 -13.09
N ILE A 98 4.33 2.70 -11.80
CA ILE A 98 5.08 3.76 -11.13
C ILE A 98 6.52 3.34 -10.79
N ALA A 99 6.80 2.03 -10.62
CA ALA A 99 8.13 1.56 -10.25
C ALA A 99 9.21 2.02 -11.24
N PRO A 100 9.12 1.78 -12.57
CA PRO A 100 10.14 2.25 -13.52
C PRO A 100 10.22 3.78 -13.64
N LEU A 101 9.10 4.49 -13.42
CA LEU A 101 9.11 5.95 -13.40
C LEU A 101 9.90 6.48 -12.21
N LEU A 102 9.72 5.85 -11.05
CA LEU A 102 10.43 6.22 -9.83
C LEU A 102 11.86 5.67 -9.83
N ASP A 103 12.18 4.58 -10.53
CA ASP A 103 13.56 4.14 -10.75
C ASP A 103 14.36 5.24 -11.49
N THR A 104 13.73 5.89 -12.47
CA THR A 104 14.32 7.03 -13.18
C THR A 104 14.40 8.28 -12.29
N LEU A 105 13.36 8.55 -11.51
CA LEU A 105 13.26 9.76 -10.69
C LEU A 105 14.17 9.72 -9.46
N TRP A 106 14.38 8.54 -8.87
CA TRP A 106 15.17 8.30 -7.67
C TRP A 106 16.26 7.27 -7.95
N PRO A 107 17.32 7.64 -8.70
CA PRO A 107 18.33 6.69 -9.18
C PRO A 107 19.15 6.01 -8.06
N HIS A 108 19.16 6.60 -6.86
CA HIS A 108 19.82 6.04 -5.68
C HIS A 108 18.94 5.06 -4.88
N SER A 109 17.67 4.88 -5.29
CA SER A 109 16.77 3.90 -4.69
C SER A 109 16.72 2.61 -5.49
N THR A 110 16.43 1.50 -4.82
CA THR A 110 16.17 0.20 -5.46
C THR A 110 14.69 -0.14 -5.39
N SER A 111 14.21 -0.94 -6.34
CA SER A 111 12.82 -1.41 -6.36
C SER A 111 12.77 -2.93 -6.54
N GLN A 112 11.78 -3.55 -5.90
CA GLN A 112 11.44 -4.96 -6.11
C GLN A 112 9.93 -5.11 -6.26
N ILE A 113 9.51 -5.77 -7.33
CA ILE A 113 8.09 -6.09 -7.61
C ILE A 113 7.86 -7.57 -7.34
N MET A 114 6.96 -7.89 -6.43
CA MET A 114 6.57 -9.26 -6.09
C MET A 114 5.43 -9.71 -7.02
N ALA A 115 5.75 -10.63 -7.94
CA ALA A 115 4.92 -10.99 -9.11
C ALA A 115 3.49 -11.45 -8.79
N LYS A 116 3.28 -12.11 -7.65
CA LYS A 116 1.97 -12.64 -7.24
C LYS A 116 1.35 -11.88 -6.06
N ALA A 117 1.96 -10.79 -5.61
CA ALA A 117 1.45 -10.00 -4.50
C ALA A 117 0.55 -8.86 -4.99
N ALA A 118 -0.48 -8.54 -4.20
CA ALA A 118 -1.28 -7.32 -4.31
C ALA A 118 -0.72 -6.23 -3.35
N HIS A 119 -1.58 -5.42 -2.74
CA HIS A 119 -1.15 -4.29 -1.90
C HIS A 119 -0.46 -4.70 -0.58
N ALA A 120 -0.75 -5.90 -0.07
CA ALA A 120 -0.16 -6.41 1.18
C ALA A 120 0.84 -7.57 0.94
N PRO A 121 2.03 -7.30 0.34
CA PRO A 121 3.03 -8.33 0.06
C PRO A 121 3.56 -9.00 1.33
N PHE A 122 3.62 -8.28 2.45
CA PHE A 122 4.07 -8.82 3.74
C PHE A 122 3.11 -9.86 4.35
N ILE A 123 1.84 -9.88 3.93
CA ILE A 123 0.85 -10.88 4.36
C ILE A 123 0.82 -12.06 3.39
N SER A 124 0.73 -11.78 2.09
CA SER A 124 0.59 -12.81 1.06
C SER A 124 1.91 -13.55 0.77
N HIS A 125 3.05 -12.87 0.89
CA HIS A 125 4.38 -13.38 0.56
C HIS A 125 5.41 -13.07 1.66
N PRO A 126 5.15 -13.46 2.93
CA PRO A 126 5.98 -13.06 4.07
C PRO A 126 7.43 -13.51 3.92
N ALA A 127 7.68 -14.70 3.35
CA ALA A 127 9.04 -15.20 3.12
C ALA A 127 9.82 -14.30 2.14
N ALA A 128 9.22 -13.95 0.99
CA ALA A 128 9.86 -13.09 0.00
C ALA A 128 10.06 -11.66 0.54
N PHE A 129 9.10 -11.16 1.32
CA PHE A 129 9.19 -9.87 1.99
C PHE A 129 10.33 -9.83 3.01
N CYS A 130 10.39 -10.81 3.92
CA CYS A 130 11.47 -10.93 4.89
C CYS A 130 12.84 -11.09 4.21
N GLN A 131 12.93 -11.85 3.12
CA GLN A 131 14.17 -12.01 2.36
C GLN A 131 14.67 -10.67 1.79
N ALA A 132 13.77 -9.82 1.28
CA ALA A 132 14.14 -8.48 0.81
C ALA A 132 14.72 -7.63 1.95
N LEU A 133 14.13 -7.68 3.14
CA LEU A 133 14.63 -6.97 4.33
C LEU A 133 15.98 -7.51 4.82
N MET A 134 16.16 -8.83 4.81
CA MET A 134 17.44 -9.46 5.16
C MET A 134 18.55 -9.07 4.18
N THR A 135 18.22 -9.01 2.88
CA THR A 135 19.16 -8.56 1.84
C THR A 135 19.56 -7.10 2.05
N LEU A 136 18.59 -6.23 2.35
CA LEU A 136 18.88 -4.84 2.70
C LEU A 136 19.79 -4.76 3.92
N LYS A 137 19.46 -5.48 5.01
CA LYS A 137 20.25 -5.52 6.24
C LYS A 137 21.71 -5.92 5.99
N SER A 138 21.97 -6.86 5.08
CA SER A 138 23.32 -7.29 4.73
C SER A 138 24.09 -6.28 3.87
N SER A 139 23.43 -5.25 3.35
CA SER A 139 24.02 -4.17 2.55
C SER A 139 24.21 -2.85 3.30
N LEU A 140 23.84 -2.82 4.60
CA LEU A 140 24.10 -1.72 5.54
C LEU A 140 25.42 -1.93 6.26
#